data_AF-M0DHB4-F1
#
_entry.id   AF-M0DHB4-F1
#
_cell.length_a   1.000
_cell.length_b   1.000
_cell.length_c   1.000
_cell.angle_alpha   90.00
_cell.angle_beta   90.00
_cell.angle_gamma   90.00
#
_symmetry.space_group_name_H-M   'P 1'
#
loop_
_entity.id
_entity.type
_entity.pdbx_description
1 polymer ?
#
loop_
_entity_poly.entity_id
_entity_poly.type
_entity_poly.pdbx_seq_one_letter_code
_entity_poly.pdbx_strand_id
1 'polypeptide(L)'
;MDAGHPEESELSTSEVRHLREAVAGIVSRTQTYLPEGYAVGSELSYGSNGPQATVAVRPPVGRPISAGFTPDEEDLESGLTDDDRDEVARGLAASAAFQVMNAVGDDLTPTAR
;
A
#
# COMPACT_ATOMS: atom_id res chain seq x y z
N MET A 1 28.07 -31.50 -1.02
CA MET A 1 27.26 -30.71 -0.09
C MET A 1 27.65 -29.28 -0.34
N ASP A 2 26.82 -28.59 -1.11
CA ASP A 2 27.00 -27.18 -1.42
C ASP A 2 26.43 -26.41 -0.22
N ALA A 3 27.28 -25.64 0.45
CA ALA A 3 26.87 -24.85 1.60
C ALA A 3 26.04 -23.67 1.07
N GLY A 4 24.71 -23.84 1.05
CA GLY A 4 23.77 -22.76 0.76
C GLY A 4 24.09 -21.56 1.63
N HIS A 5 24.23 -20.41 0.97
CA HIS A 5 24.77 -19.18 1.51
C HIS A 5 23.86 -18.64 2.63
N PRO A 6 24.33 -18.47 3.88
CA PRO A 6 23.50 -17.94 4.97
C PRO A 6 22.98 -16.52 4.67
N GLU A 7 23.72 -15.74 3.89
CA GLU A 7 23.33 -14.36 3.52
C GLU A 7 22.01 -14.34 2.71
N GLU A 8 21.74 -15.31 1.83
CA GLU A 8 20.52 -15.30 0.99
C GLU A 8 19.23 -15.46 1.81
N SER A 9 19.28 -16.20 2.94
CA SER A 9 18.12 -16.42 3.80
C SER A 9 17.94 -15.34 4.87
N GLU A 10 19.04 -14.78 5.37
CA GLU A 10 19.02 -13.68 6.33
C GLU A 10 18.58 -12.37 5.68
N LEU A 11 19.07 -12.09 4.46
CA LEU A 11 18.67 -10.91 3.67
C LEU A 11 17.18 -10.93 3.37
N SER A 12 16.64 -12.07 2.93
CA SER A 12 15.19 -12.23 2.69
C SER A 12 14.35 -11.95 3.95
N THR A 13 14.87 -12.22 5.15
CA THR A 13 14.17 -11.93 6.42
C THR A 13 14.26 -10.45 6.80
N SER A 14 15.41 -9.82 6.59
CA SER A 14 15.57 -8.37 6.83
C SER A 14 14.80 -7.53 5.82
N GLU A 15 14.83 -7.88 4.54
CA GLU A 15 14.09 -7.20 3.47
C GLU A 15 12.58 -7.24 3.74
N VAL A 16 12.04 -8.40 4.15
CA VAL A 16 10.62 -8.52 4.55
C VAL A 16 10.30 -7.64 5.74
N ARG A 17 11.23 -7.53 6.69
CA ARG A 17 11.05 -6.67 7.87
C ARG A 17 11.03 -5.20 7.47
N HIS A 18 11.98 -4.76 6.64
CA HIS A 18 12.04 -3.40 6.12
C HIS A 18 10.80 -3.06 5.30
N LEU A 19 10.38 -3.95 4.40
CA LEU A 19 9.14 -3.80 3.64
C LEU A 19 7.93 -3.68 4.56
N ARG A 20 7.83 -4.54 5.58
CA ARG A 20 6.72 -4.49 6.53
C ARG A 20 6.67 -3.16 7.29
N GLU A 21 7.82 -2.65 7.71
CA GLU A 21 7.92 -1.38 8.43
C GLU A 21 7.57 -0.19 7.53
N ALA A 22 8.09 -0.17 6.31
CA ALA A 22 7.75 0.79 5.27
C ALA A 22 6.24 0.83 5.00
N VAL A 23 5.64 -0.34 4.76
CA VAL A 23 4.22 -0.48 4.47
C VAL A 23 3.35 -0.08 5.67
N ALA A 24 3.75 -0.44 6.89
CA ALA A 24 3.07 0.02 8.10
C ALA A 24 3.09 1.55 8.24
N GLY A 25 4.21 2.18 7.85
CA GLY A 25 4.35 3.64 7.75
C GLY A 25 3.38 4.25 6.74
N ILE A 26 3.31 3.69 5.53
CA ILE A 26 2.37 4.13 4.48
C ILE A 26 0.92 4.00 4.96
N VAL A 27 0.56 2.87 5.56
CA VAL A 27 -0.79 2.63 6.12
C VAL A 27 -1.13 3.70 7.17
N SER A 28 -0.22 3.96 8.11
CA SER A 28 -0.43 4.94 9.18
C SER A 28 -0.56 6.37 8.64
N ARG A 29 0.29 6.75 7.67
CA ARG A 29 0.20 8.06 6.99
C ARG A 29 -1.10 8.20 6.20
N THR A 30 -1.50 7.16 5.47
CA THR A 30 -2.76 7.16 4.69
C THR A 30 -3.96 7.38 5.58
N GLN A 31 -4.01 6.72 6.75
CA GLN A 31 -5.10 6.92 7.72
C GLN A 31 -5.17 8.36 8.24
N THR A 32 -4.05 9.08 8.34
CA THR A 32 -4.02 10.49 8.77
C THR A 32 -4.65 11.43 7.74
N TYR A 33 -4.66 11.03 6.45
CA TYR A 33 -5.28 11.80 5.38
C TYR A 33 -6.77 11.51 5.18
N LEU A 34 -7.30 10.50 5.86
CA LEU A 34 -8.66 10.03 5.65
C LEU A 34 -9.53 10.34 6.88
N PRO A 35 -10.80 10.70 6.66
CA PRO A 35 -11.75 10.86 7.75
C PRO A 35 -12.16 9.49 8.31
N GLU A 36 -12.91 9.51 9.41
CA GLU A 36 -13.54 8.32 9.97
C GLU A 36 -14.42 7.57 8.95
N GLY A 37 -14.48 6.24 9.08
CA GLY A 37 -15.26 5.36 8.18
C GLY A 37 -14.48 4.78 7.01
N TYR A 38 -13.25 5.26 6.74
CA TYR A 38 -12.31 4.59 5.84
C TYR A 38 -11.54 3.50 6.60
N ALA A 39 -11.30 2.36 5.95
CA ALA A 39 -10.43 1.32 6.48
C ALA A 39 -9.20 1.16 5.57
N VAL A 40 -8.01 1.12 6.17
CA VAL A 40 -6.75 0.94 5.44
C VAL A 40 -6.11 -0.36 5.89
N GLY A 41 -5.68 -1.19 4.94
CA GLY A 41 -5.01 -2.46 5.20
C GLY A 41 -3.83 -2.65 4.25
N SER A 42 -3.01 -3.65 4.56
CA SER A 42 -1.93 -4.05 3.67
C SER A 42 -1.73 -5.57 3.69
N GLU A 43 -1.20 -6.07 2.58
CA GLU A 43 -0.81 -7.46 2.41
C GLU A 43 0.63 -7.50 1.91
N LEU A 44 1.44 -8.41 2.46
CA LEU A 44 2.79 -8.69 1.98
C LEU A 44 2.77 -10.02 1.22
N SER A 45 3.50 -10.08 0.12
CA SER A 45 3.64 -11.25 -0.75
C SER A 45 5.09 -11.37 -1.24
N TYR A 46 5.50 -12.57 -1.63
CA TYR A 46 6.79 -12.80 -2.29
C TYR A 46 6.55 -13.22 -3.73
N GLY A 47 7.10 -12.46 -4.68
CA GLY A 47 7.03 -12.76 -6.10
C GLY A 47 8.38 -13.16 -6.67
N SER A 48 8.43 -13.43 -7.98
CA SER A 48 9.67 -13.71 -8.71
C SER A 48 10.64 -12.52 -8.75
N ASN A 49 10.14 -11.31 -8.47
CA ASN A 49 10.90 -10.05 -8.40
C ASN A 49 11.21 -9.63 -6.96
N GLY A 50 11.12 -10.54 -5.99
CA GLY A 50 11.40 -10.25 -4.58
C GLY A 50 10.15 -9.93 -3.75
N PRO A 51 10.34 -9.31 -2.58
CA PRO A 51 9.26 -9.00 -1.65
C PRO A 51 8.41 -7.84 -2.18
N GLN A 52 7.09 -8.01 -2.10
CA GLN A 52 6.10 -7.07 -2.62
C GLN A 52 5.03 -6.82 -1.57
N ALA A 53 4.42 -5.65 -1.60
CA ALA A 53 3.27 -5.34 -0.78
C ALA A 53 2.14 -4.77 -1.60
N THR A 54 0.93 -4.88 -1.08
CA THR A 54 -0.24 -4.18 -1.58
C THR A 54 -0.86 -3.42 -0.43
N VAL A 55 -1.11 -2.13 -0.62
CA VAL A 55 -1.86 -1.31 0.33
C VAL A 55 -3.24 -1.06 -0.25
N ALA A 56 -4.27 -1.31 0.55
CA ALA A 56 -5.66 -1.13 0.14
C ALA A 56 -6.40 -0.18 1.07
N VAL A 57 -7.22 0.70 0.47
CA VAL A 57 -8.12 1.60 1.15
C VAL A 57 -9.55 1.21 0.79
N ARG A 58 -10.36 0.90 1.80
CA ARG A 58 -11.79 0.67 1.68
C ARG A 58 -12.53 1.95 2.10
N PRO A 59 -13.12 2.69 1.15
CA PRO A 59 -14.00 3.80 1.48
C PRO A 59 -15.32 3.31 2.10
N PRO A 60 -16.05 4.18 2.82
CA PRO A 60 -17.35 3.84 3.39
C PRO A 60 -18.41 3.53 2.32
N VAL A 61 -18.27 4.11 1.13
CA VAL A 61 -19.13 3.89 -0.04
C VAL A 61 -18.25 3.70 -1.27
N GLY A 62 -18.63 2.75 -2.13
CA GLY A 62 -17.88 2.43 -3.35
C GLY A 62 -16.92 1.24 -3.16
N ARG A 63 -16.05 1.04 -4.16
CA ARG A 63 -15.15 -0.11 -4.22
C ARG A 63 -13.84 0.17 -3.48
N PRO A 64 -13.18 -0.86 -2.93
CA PRO A 64 -11.84 -0.71 -2.39
C PRO A 64 -10.84 -0.36 -3.50
N ILE A 65 -9.89 0.50 -3.16
CA ILE A 65 -8.77 0.90 -4.02
C ILE A 65 -7.51 0.27 -3.47
N SER A 66 -6.63 -0.20 -4.34
CA SER A 66 -5.35 -0.79 -3.95
C SER A 66 -4.21 -0.28 -4.81
N ALA A 67 -3.04 -0.13 -4.20
CA ALA A 67 -1.78 0.11 -4.89
C ALA A 67 -0.80 -1.02 -4.57
N GLY A 68 -0.16 -1.55 -5.61
CA GLY A 68 1.00 -2.42 -5.46
C GLY A 68 2.23 -1.59 -5.14
N PHE A 69 3.09 -2.15 -4.31
CA PHE A 69 4.32 -1.53 -3.84
C PHE A 69 5.44 -2.57 -3.93
N THR A 70 6.39 -2.35 -4.84
CA THR A 70 7.54 -3.21 -5.08
C THR A 70 8.77 -2.32 -5.02
N PRO A 71 9.37 -2.14 -3.83
CA PRO A 71 10.60 -1.37 -3.69
C PRO A 71 11.77 -2.15 -4.29
N ASP A 72 12.74 -1.42 -4.83
CA ASP A 72 14.00 -2.00 -5.26
C ASP A 72 14.88 -2.35 -4.03
N GLU A 73 15.93 -3.15 -4.24
CA GLU A 73 16.83 -3.61 -3.17
C GLU A 73 17.42 -2.44 -2.37
N GLU A 74 17.84 -1.37 -3.06
CA GLU A 74 18.41 -0.17 -2.42
C GLU A 74 17.40 0.54 -1.50
N ASP A 75 16.11 0.59 -1.88
CA ASP A 75 15.05 1.18 -1.06
C ASP A 75 14.71 0.33 0.17
N LEU A 76 14.87 -1.00 0.05
CA LEU A 76 14.68 -1.93 1.17
C LEU A 76 15.82 -1.83 2.18
N GLU A 77 17.06 -1.70 1.70
CA GLU A 77 18.26 -1.59 2.53
C GLU A 77 18.35 -0.23 3.24
N SER A 78 18.14 0.86 2.49
CA SER A 78 18.19 2.22 3.04
C SER A 78 16.93 2.60 3.81
N GLY A 79 15.81 1.91 3.52
CA GLY A 79 14.49 2.21 4.02
C GLY A 79 13.87 3.42 3.30
N LEU A 80 12.60 3.31 2.94
CA LEU A 80 11.85 4.41 2.33
C LEU A 80 11.88 5.68 3.17
N THR A 81 12.04 6.83 2.54
CA THR A 81 12.00 8.12 3.23
C THR A 81 10.56 8.47 3.66
N ASP A 82 10.42 9.46 4.56
CA ASP A 82 9.09 9.94 4.95
C ASP A 82 8.36 10.57 3.75
N ASP A 83 9.08 11.28 2.88
CA ASP A 83 8.53 11.88 1.65
C ASP A 83 8.00 10.80 0.68
N ASP A 84 8.73 9.71 0.46
CA ASP A 84 8.27 8.63 -0.42
C ASP A 84 6.99 7.98 0.12
N ARG A 85 6.97 7.71 1.43
CA ARG A 85 5.78 7.14 2.10
C ARG A 85 4.60 8.12 2.04
N ASP A 86 4.89 9.42 2.16
CA ASP A 86 3.90 10.48 2.13
C ASP A 86 3.23 10.63 0.78
N GLU A 87 4.02 10.59 -0.30
CA GLU A 87 3.53 10.65 -1.67
C GLU A 87 2.57 9.50 -1.96
N VAL A 88 3.00 8.27 -1.65
CA VAL A 88 2.18 7.06 -1.85
C VAL A 88 0.89 7.14 -1.03
N ALA A 89 1.00 7.53 0.25
CA ALA A 89 -0.15 7.67 1.14
C ALA A 89 -1.16 8.71 0.63
N ARG A 90 -0.66 9.86 0.15
CA ARG A 90 -1.51 10.93 -0.40
C ARG A 90 -2.19 10.49 -1.69
N GLY A 91 -1.48 9.81 -2.58
CA GLY A 91 -2.04 9.28 -3.84
C GLY A 91 -3.16 8.27 -3.61
N LEU A 92 -2.96 7.36 -2.64
CA LEU A 92 -3.98 6.39 -2.22
C LEU A 92 -5.21 7.08 -1.60
N ALA A 93 -5.00 8.01 -0.67
CA ALA A 93 -6.08 8.73 -0.02
C ALA A 93 -6.90 9.56 -1.02
N ALA A 94 -6.24 10.28 -1.92
CA ALA A 94 -6.88 11.05 -2.98
C ALA A 94 -7.74 10.15 -3.89
N SER A 95 -7.20 9.00 -4.28
CA SER A 95 -7.91 8.02 -5.11
C SER A 95 -9.14 7.45 -4.39
N ALA A 96 -9.04 7.17 -3.10
CA ALA A 96 -10.16 6.71 -2.28
C ALA A 96 -11.25 7.78 -2.14
N ALA A 97 -10.88 9.04 -1.91
CA ALA A 97 -11.82 10.16 -1.86
C ALA A 97 -12.54 10.35 -3.21
N PHE A 98 -11.80 10.27 -4.32
CA PHE A 98 -12.37 10.30 -5.66
C PHE A 98 -13.33 9.14 -5.91
N GLN A 99 -13.04 7.95 -5.39
CA GLN A 99 -13.93 6.79 -5.50
C GLN A 99 -15.27 7.02 -4.79
N VAL A 100 -15.27 7.65 -3.61
CA VAL A 100 -16.53 8.04 -2.93
C VAL A 100 -17.31 9.05 -3.75
N MET A 101 -16.63 10.08 -4.29
CA MET A 101 -17.27 11.09 -5.14
C MET A 101 -17.97 10.46 -6.34
N ASN A 102 -17.31 9.50 -7.01
CA ASN A 102 -17.92 8.77 -8.13
C ASN A 102 -19.08 7.88 -7.67
N ALA A 103 -18.94 7.17 -6.56
CA ALA A 103 -19.99 6.28 -6.07
C ALA A 103 -21.27 7.04 -5.69
N VAL A 104 -21.13 8.20 -5.04
CA VAL A 104 -22.26 9.09 -4.73
C VAL A 104 -22.87 9.69 -6.00
N GLY A 105 -22.04 10.03 -7.00
CA GLY A 105 -22.51 10.55 -8.28
C GLY A 105 -23.24 9.51 -9.15
N ASP A 106 -22.81 8.25 -9.11
CA ASP A 106 -23.44 7.13 -9.83
C ASP A 106 -24.83 6.79 -9.26
N ASP A 107 -25.00 6.87 -7.93
CA ASP A 107 -26.29 6.73 -7.24
C ASP A 107 -27.30 7.83 -7.65
N LEU A 108 -26.81 8.99 -8.13
CA LEU A 108 -27.63 10.09 -8.62
C LEU A 108 -28.01 9.96 -10.10
N THR A 109 -27.74 8.83 -10.77
CA THR A 109 -28.15 8.62 -12.17
C THR A 109 -29.64 8.92 -12.32
N PRO A 110 -30.02 10.04 -12.98
CA PRO A 110 -31.42 10.41 -13.09
C PRO A 110 -32.11 9.39 -13.99
N THR A 111 -33.00 8.57 -13.42
CA THR A 111 -33.83 7.63 -14.18
C THR A 111 -34.92 8.33 -14.99
N ALA A 112 -34.70 9.56 -15.43
CA ALA A 112 -35.65 10.32 -16.24
C ALA A 112 -35.65 9.75 -17.68
N ARG A 113 -36.72 9.01 -18.01
CA ARG A 113 -37.21 8.80 -19.37
C ARG A 113 -38.11 9.95 -19.79
#